data_AF-A0A660XJR1-F1
#
_entry.id   AF-A0A660XJR1-F1
#
_cell.length_a   1.000
_cell.length_b   1.000
_cell.length_c   1.000
_cell.angle_alpha   90.00
_cell.angle_beta   90.00
_cell.angle_gamma   90.00
#
_symmetry.space_group_name_H-M   'P 1'
#
loop_
_entity.id
_entity.type
_entity.pdbx_description
1 polymer ?
#
loop_
_entity_poly.entity_id
_entity_poly.type
_entity_poly.pdbx_seq_one_letter_code
_entity_poly.pdbx_strand_id
1 'polypeptide(L)'
;MLIGIFAYSTWVDRPARIREFTEVGIPDKMLDLQVNKEQQQESMGIVVRILNGNGVSGVAYKLREYLLNQGFDVSETTNADHFNYEKTIVYLHTSNYSISNKVSEKLGIDNNPVLDDRAPDYPCDVTIVMGKDYKQLPPFRKNN
;
A
#
# COMPACT_ATOMS: atom_id res chain seq x y z
N MET A 1 -15.70 -3.81 53.00
CA MET A 1 -15.22 -2.62 52.27
C MET A 1 -14.54 -3.15 51.00
N LEU A 2 -15.08 -2.82 49.82
CA LEU A 2 -14.62 -3.31 48.50
C LEU A 2 -13.31 -2.64 48.07
N ILE A 3 -12.45 -3.37 47.35
CA ILE A 3 -12.30 -3.26 45.87
C ILE A 3 -11.64 -4.52 45.31
N GLY A 4 -12.26 -5.10 44.28
CA GLY A 4 -11.82 -6.33 43.61
C GLY A 4 -10.95 -6.06 42.39
N ILE A 5 -10.04 -6.98 42.10
CA ILE A 5 -9.30 -7.10 40.84
C ILE A 5 -9.44 -8.55 40.40
N PHE A 6 -9.96 -8.78 39.20
CA PHE A 6 -9.95 -10.07 38.52
C PHE A 6 -9.07 -9.95 37.26
N ALA A 7 -7.97 -10.70 37.23
CA ALA A 7 -7.17 -10.94 36.04
C ALA A 7 -7.05 -12.47 35.86
N TYR A 8 -7.59 -12.98 34.75
CA TYR A 8 -7.35 -14.33 34.23
C TYR A 8 -6.54 -14.13 32.92
N SER A 9 -5.57 -14.94 32.51
CA SER A 9 -5.15 -16.29 32.91
C SER A 9 -3.68 -16.50 32.47
N THR A 10 -2.94 -17.24 33.27
CA THR A 10 -1.54 -17.65 33.11
C THR A 10 -1.37 -18.91 32.26
N TRP A 11 -0.32 -18.99 31.44
CA TRP A 11 0.37 -20.23 31.03
C TRP A 11 1.87 -19.90 30.89
N VAL A 12 2.62 -19.83 32.01
CA VAL A 12 3.44 -20.89 32.63
C VAL A 12 4.86 -21.00 32.02
N ASP A 13 5.85 -20.56 32.81
CA ASP A 13 7.28 -20.84 32.71
C ASP A 13 7.62 -22.35 32.59
N ARG A 14 8.62 -22.71 31.76
CA ARG A 14 9.90 -23.37 32.19
C ARG A 14 10.81 -23.87 31.03
N PRO A 15 12.14 -24.04 31.27
CA PRO A 15 13.21 -23.85 30.30
C PRO A 15 13.72 -25.13 29.60
N ALA A 16 14.48 -24.91 28.52
CA ALA A 16 15.46 -25.79 27.86
C ALA A 16 15.09 -27.27 27.70
N ARG A 17 14.59 -27.62 26.52
CA ARG A 17 14.91 -28.90 25.88
C ARG A 17 15.37 -28.61 24.45
N ILE A 18 16.64 -28.26 24.31
CA ILE A 18 17.36 -28.48 23.05
C ILE A 18 17.30 -29.99 22.84
N ARG A 19 16.37 -30.45 21.99
CA ARG A 19 16.52 -31.76 21.37
C ARG A 19 17.58 -31.57 20.32
N GLU A 20 18.73 -32.16 20.61
CA GLU A 20 19.85 -32.41 19.72
C GLU A 20 19.32 -32.92 18.37
N PHE A 21 19.10 -31.98 17.45
CA PHE A 21 18.94 -32.22 16.01
C PHE A 21 20.27 -31.87 15.33
N THR A 22 21.36 -32.34 15.90
CA THR A 22 22.56 -32.63 15.14
C THR A 22 22.35 -34.03 14.55
N GLU A 23 22.63 -34.19 13.26
CA GLU A 23 22.64 -35.47 12.51
C GLU A 23 21.39 -35.91 11.72
N VAL A 24 20.58 -34.98 11.23
CA VAL A 24 19.93 -35.22 9.92
C VAL A 24 20.10 -33.96 9.12
N GLY A 25 20.98 -34.02 8.11
CA GLY A 25 21.25 -32.91 7.21
C GLY A 25 19.96 -32.40 6.58
N ILE A 26 19.40 -31.34 7.16
CA ILE A 26 18.47 -30.47 6.45
C ILE A 26 19.37 -29.70 5.47
N PRO A 27 19.18 -29.84 4.15
CA PRO A 27 19.93 -29.04 3.21
C PRO A 27 19.63 -27.56 3.51
N ASP A 28 20.65 -26.71 3.58
CA ASP A 28 20.52 -25.25 3.77
C ASP A 28 19.45 -24.62 2.87
N LYS A 29 19.21 -25.27 1.73
CA LYS A 29 18.17 -24.96 0.74
C LYS A 29 16.72 -24.93 1.25
N MET A 30 16.41 -25.45 2.44
CA MET A 30 15.05 -25.37 2.99
C MET A 30 14.81 -24.13 3.88
N LEU A 31 15.85 -23.44 4.34
CA LEU A 31 15.69 -22.14 5.02
C LEU A 31 15.43 -21.01 4.01
N ASP A 32 15.89 -21.18 2.77
CA ASP A 32 15.73 -20.21 1.68
C ASP A 32 14.35 -20.23 1.01
N LEU A 33 13.50 -21.23 1.30
CA LEU A 33 12.20 -21.42 0.63
C LEU A 33 11.06 -20.56 1.21
N GLN A 34 11.24 -19.98 2.40
CA GLN A 34 10.26 -19.07 3.02
C GLN A 34 10.67 -17.60 3.01
N VAL A 35 11.94 -17.29 2.70
CA VAL A 35 12.45 -15.91 2.62
C VAL A 35 12.27 -15.30 1.21
N ASN A 36 11.93 -16.09 0.19
CA ASN A 36 11.99 -15.64 -1.21
C ASN A 36 10.63 -15.63 -1.95
N LYS A 37 9.63 -14.90 -1.45
CA LYS A 37 8.40 -14.61 -2.22
C LYS A 37 7.79 -13.21 -2.05
N GLU A 38 8.58 -12.25 -1.62
CA GLU A 38 8.29 -10.84 -1.88
C GLU A 38 9.43 -10.35 -2.75
N GLN A 39 9.17 -10.18 -4.05
CA GLN A 39 10.07 -9.44 -4.90
C GLN A 39 10.13 -8.04 -4.30
N GLN A 40 11.18 -7.75 -3.54
CA GLN A 40 11.44 -6.41 -3.01
C GLN A 40 11.74 -5.53 -4.21
N GLN A 41 10.68 -5.04 -4.84
CA GLN A 41 10.79 -4.02 -5.85
C GLN A 41 11.39 -2.80 -5.15
N GLU A 42 12.53 -2.32 -5.63
CA GLU A 42 13.19 -1.15 -5.05
C GLU A 42 12.20 0.01 -4.97
N SER A 43 12.00 0.52 -3.76
CA SER A 43 11.12 1.66 -3.54
C SER A 43 11.71 2.89 -4.24
N MET A 44 10.85 3.63 -4.94
CA MET A 44 11.16 4.93 -5.51
C MET A 44 11.20 6.04 -4.46
N GLY A 45 10.84 5.74 -3.21
CA GLY A 45 10.70 6.70 -2.12
C GLY A 45 9.54 7.69 -2.32
N ILE A 46 8.55 7.33 -3.13
CA ILE A 46 7.37 8.15 -3.39
C ILE A 46 6.19 7.51 -2.65
N VAL A 47 5.65 8.24 -1.68
CA VAL A 47 4.55 7.80 -0.82
C VAL A 47 3.23 8.30 -1.39
N VAL A 48 2.28 7.38 -1.58
CA VAL A 48 1.01 7.62 -2.24
C VAL A 48 -0.16 7.25 -1.32
N ARG A 49 -1.17 8.12 -1.31
CA ARG A 49 -2.49 7.87 -0.74
C ARG A 49 -3.50 7.61 -1.86
N ILE A 50 -4.39 6.64 -1.66
CA ILE A 50 -5.42 6.28 -2.64
C ILE A 50 -6.81 6.49 -2.04
N LEU A 51 -7.64 7.27 -2.73
CA LEU A 51 -9.03 7.54 -2.36
C LEU A 51 -9.99 6.97 -3.41
N ASN A 52 -10.94 6.14 -2.97
CA ASN A 52 -12.00 5.62 -3.83
C ASN A 52 -13.10 6.68 -4.03
N GLY A 53 -13.08 7.35 -5.17
CA GLY A 53 -14.04 8.38 -5.55
C GLY A 53 -15.11 7.91 -6.54
N ASN A 54 -15.19 6.61 -6.86
CA ASN A 54 -16.15 6.08 -7.84
C ASN A 54 -17.22 5.15 -7.24
N GLY A 55 -17.06 4.73 -5.98
CA GLY A 55 -18.04 3.91 -5.25
C GLY A 55 -18.03 2.42 -5.57
N VAL A 56 -17.11 1.93 -6.41
CA VAL A 56 -16.97 0.50 -6.72
C VAL A 56 -16.06 -0.14 -5.67
N SER A 57 -16.52 -1.22 -5.03
CA SER A 57 -15.73 -1.93 -4.02
C SER A 57 -14.52 -2.64 -4.64
N GLY A 58 -13.38 -2.64 -3.92
CA GLY A 58 -12.17 -3.37 -4.28
C GLY A 58 -11.27 -2.73 -5.34
N VAL A 59 -11.72 -1.69 -6.05
CA VAL A 59 -10.91 -1.05 -7.11
C VAL A 59 -9.71 -0.31 -6.55
N ALA A 60 -9.87 0.43 -5.44
CA ALA A 60 -8.76 1.14 -4.81
C ALA A 60 -7.67 0.17 -4.31
N TYR A 61 -8.07 -0.97 -3.77
CA TYR A 61 -7.13 -2.02 -3.38
C TYR A 61 -6.38 -2.60 -4.58
N LYS A 62 -7.06 -2.85 -5.70
CA LYS A 62 -6.38 -3.34 -6.91
C LYS A 62 -5.38 -2.31 -7.47
N LEU A 63 -5.68 -1.01 -7.36
CA LEU A 63 -4.74 0.04 -7.72
C LEU A 63 -3.53 0.06 -6.75
N ARG A 64 -3.76 -0.12 -5.45
CA ARG A 64 -2.68 -0.24 -4.45
C ARG A 64 -1.68 -1.31 -4.85
N GLU A 65 -2.15 -2.53 -5.12
CA GLU A 65 -1.27 -3.64 -5.51
C GLU A 65 -0.47 -3.32 -6.78
N TYR A 66 -1.11 -2.66 -7.75
CA TYR A 66 -0.42 -2.21 -8.95
C TYR A 66 0.70 -1.21 -8.65
N LEU A 67 0.45 -0.20 -7.81
CA LEU A 67 1.42 0.84 -7.49
C LEU A 67 2.60 0.31 -6.66
N LEU A 68 2.34 -0.62 -5.72
CA LEU A 68 3.40 -1.33 -5.00
C LEU A 68 4.30 -2.10 -5.98
N ASN A 69 3.70 -2.80 -6.94
CA ASN A 69 4.43 -3.48 -8.03
C ASN A 69 5.07 -2.52 -9.05
N GLN A 70 4.87 -1.21 -8.93
CA GLN A 70 5.60 -0.19 -9.70
C GLN A 70 6.72 0.47 -8.88
N GLY A 71 6.89 0.11 -7.59
CA GLY A 71 7.91 0.66 -6.69
C GLY A 71 7.45 1.90 -5.93
N PHE A 72 6.15 2.22 -5.90
CA PHE A 72 5.63 3.25 -5.00
C PHE A 72 5.38 2.67 -3.61
N ASP A 73 5.44 3.51 -2.59
CA ASP A 73 4.97 3.18 -1.25
C ASP A 73 3.53 3.65 -1.09
N VAL A 74 2.64 2.79 -0.60
CA VAL A 74 1.23 3.17 -0.37
C VAL A 74 0.95 3.26 1.12
N SER A 75 0.72 4.49 1.62
CA SER A 75 0.50 4.75 3.05
C SER A 75 -0.95 4.48 3.47
N GLU A 76 -1.93 4.82 2.63
CA GLU A 76 -3.34 4.69 2.95
C GLU A 76 -4.18 4.35 1.70
N THR A 77 -5.23 3.56 1.90
CA THR A 77 -6.27 3.29 0.91
C THR A 77 -7.63 3.38 1.59
N THR A 78 -8.43 4.38 1.23
CA THR A 78 -9.74 4.66 1.86
C THR A 78 -10.75 5.22 0.86
N ASN A 79 -11.94 5.60 1.30
CA ASN A 79 -12.95 6.28 0.46
C ASN A 79 -12.62 7.78 0.33
N ALA A 80 -12.99 8.37 -0.82
CA ALA A 80 -13.03 9.82 -0.93
C ALA A 80 -14.20 10.41 -0.12
N ASP A 81 -14.28 11.73 -0.07
CA ASP A 81 -15.40 12.48 0.53
C ASP A 81 -16.74 12.22 -0.17
N HIS A 82 -16.71 11.88 -1.46
CA HIS A 82 -17.88 11.48 -2.24
C HIS A 82 -17.53 10.54 -3.41
N PHE A 83 -18.54 9.93 -4.04
CA PHE A 83 -18.37 8.91 -5.09
C PHE A 83 -18.71 9.36 -6.53
N ASN A 84 -18.89 10.66 -6.76
CA ASN A 84 -19.23 11.23 -8.06
C ASN A 84 -18.03 11.86 -8.79
N TYR A 85 -16.79 11.45 -8.48
CA TYR A 85 -15.63 11.89 -9.26
C TYR A 85 -15.67 11.26 -10.66
N GLU A 86 -15.87 12.08 -11.69
CA GLU A 86 -15.95 11.59 -13.08
C GLU A 86 -14.56 11.19 -13.62
N LYS A 87 -13.52 11.92 -13.21
CA LYS A 87 -12.13 11.72 -13.63
C LYS A 87 -11.23 11.42 -12.45
N THR A 88 -10.18 10.65 -12.70
CA THR A 88 -9.12 10.39 -11.72
C THR A 88 -8.27 11.65 -11.56
N ILE A 89 -8.05 12.08 -10.32
CA ILE A 89 -7.32 13.30 -9.98
C ILE A 89 -6.08 12.95 -9.19
N VAL A 90 -4.96 13.61 -9.49
CA VAL A 90 -3.70 13.50 -8.77
C VAL A 90 -3.44 14.82 -8.06
N TYR A 91 -3.49 14.79 -6.74
CA TYR A 91 -3.11 15.91 -5.88
C TYR A 91 -1.66 15.75 -5.44
N LEU A 92 -0.87 16.80 -5.62
CA LEU A 92 0.54 16.84 -5.23
C LEU A 92 0.69 17.67 -3.96
N HIS A 93 1.29 17.09 -2.92
CA HIS A 93 1.54 17.74 -1.61
C HIS A 93 2.98 18.27 -1.49
N THR A 94 3.75 18.19 -2.58
CA THR A 94 5.15 18.61 -2.66
C THR A 94 5.36 19.57 -3.83
N SER A 95 6.35 20.44 -3.74
CA SER A 95 6.75 21.30 -4.86
C SER A 95 7.53 20.55 -5.96
N ASN A 96 7.82 19.26 -5.76
CA ASN A 96 8.54 18.44 -6.71
C ASN A 96 7.61 17.84 -7.79
N TYR A 97 7.37 18.60 -8.86
CA TYR A 97 6.55 18.18 -10.00
C TYR A 97 7.05 16.93 -10.73
N SER A 98 8.32 16.53 -10.57
CA SER A 98 8.81 15.28 -11.19
C SER A 98 8.08 14.04 -10.67
N ILE A 99 7.54 14.10 -9.45
CA ILE A 99 6.73 13.03 -8.86
C ILE A 99 5.41 12.88 -9.62
N SER A 100 4.75 13.98 -9.97
CA SER A 100 3.53 13.94 -10.79
C SER A 100 3.77 13.28 -12.15
N ASN A 101 4.91 13.58 -12.78
CA ASN A 101 5.26 12.98 -14.07
C ASN A 101 5.35 11.45 -13.95
N LYS A 102 6.04 10.96 -12.92
CA LYS A 102 6.18 9.51 -12.65
C LYS A 102 4.82 8.87 -12.38
N VAL A 103 3.97 9.49 -11.55
CA VAL A 103 2.63 8.97 -11.25
C VAL A 103 1.78 8.94 -12.52
N SER A 104 1.74 10.02 -13.30
CA SER A 104 0.94 10.13 -14.51
C SER A 104 1.37 9.13 -15.58
N GLU A 105 2.68 8.95 -15.78
CA GLU A 105 3.25 7.95 -16.68
C GLU A 105 2.81 6.54 -16.27
N LYS A 106 2.90 6.21 -14.98
CA LYS A 106 2.51 4.90 -14.45
C LYS A 106 1.00 4.67 -14.46
N LEU A 107 0.18 5.72 -14.39
CA LEU A 107 -1.26 5.62 -14.50
C LEU A 107 -1.78 5.74 -15.94
N GLY A 108 -0.95 6.15 -16.89
CA GLY A 108 -1.35 6.40 -18.27
C GLY A 108 -2.40 7.50 -18.41
N ILE A 109 -2.35 8.52 -17.55
CA ILE A 109 -3.26 9.67 -17.57
C ILE A 109 -2.50 10.94 -17.99
N ASP A 110 -3.24 11.94 -18.47
CA ASP A 110 -2.65 13.24 -18.77
C ASP A 110 -2.06 13.86 -17.50
N ASN A 111 -0.82 14.31 -17.60
CA ASN A 111 -0.10 14.92 -16.49
C ASN A 111 -0.62 16.35 -16.25
N ASN A 112 -1.61 16.47 -15.39
CA ASN A 112 -2.15 17.74 -14.92
C ASN A 112 -2.33 17.71 -13.40
N PRO A 113 -1.24 17.73 -12.62
CA PRO A 113 -1.32 17.67 -11.17
C PRO A 113 -2.04 18.89 -10.63
N VAL A 114 -2.92 18.66 -9.66
CA VAL A 114 -3.47 19.73 -8.84
C VAL A 114 -2.55 19.87 -7.63
N LEU A 115 -1.90 21.03 -7.49
CA LEU A 115 -1.14 21.32 -6.28
C LEU A 115 -2.15 21.49 -5.13
N ASP A 116 -2.00 20.74 -4.04
CA ASP A 116 -2.81 20.90 -2.84
C ASP A 116 -2.02 21.70 -1.80
N ASP A 117 -2.11 23.02 -1.89
CA ASP A 117 -1.47 23.96 -0.96
C ASP A 117 -2.17 24.05 0.40
N ARG A 118 -3.31 23.37 0.57
CA ARG A 118 -4.11 23.39 1.80
C ARG A 118 -3.52 22.48 2.88
N ALA A 119 -2.66 21.54 2.51
CA ALA A 119 -2.03 20.58 3.42
C ALA A 119 -0.60 20.22 2.99
N PRO A 120 0.35 21.18 2.97
CA PRO A 120 1.72 20.94 2.51
C PRO A 120 2.49 19.90 3.34
N ASP A 121 2.09 19.68 4.60
CA ASP A 121 2.72 18.72 5.52
C ASP A 121 1.98 17.37 5.57
N TYR A 122 1.15 17.07 4.57
CA TYR A 122 0.46 15.79 4.53
C TYR A 122 1.48 14.63 4.44
N PRO A 123 1.32 13.51 5.18
CA PRO A 123 2.34 12.45 5.30
C PRO A 123 2.46 11.56 4.04
N CYS A 124 2.15 12.09 2.85
CA CYS A 124 2.38 11.45 1.56
C CYS A 124 2.69 12.51 0.50
N ASP A 125 3.47 12.15 -0.51
CA ASP A 125 3.80 13.06 -1.61
C ASP A 125 2.59 13.33 -2.52
N VAL A 126 1.75 12.31 -2.70
CA VAL A 126 0.65 12.31 -3.68
C VAL A 126 -0.61 11.69 -3.12
N THR A 127 -1.76 12.32 -3.38
CA THR A 127 -3.08 11.69 -3.20
C THR A 127 -3.73 11.46 -4.56
N ILE A 128 -4.09 10.21 -4.85
CA ILE A 128 -4.83 9.81 -6.05
C ILE A 128 -6.31 9.61 -5.67
N VAL A 129 -7.20 10.42 -6.25
CA VAL A 129 -8.64 10.21 -6.16
C VAL A 129 -9.10 9.46 -7.40
N MET A 130 -9.53 8.21 -7.25
CA MET A 130 -9.98 7.39 -8.36
C MET A 130 -11.38 7.79 -8.82
N GLY A 131 -11.50 8.22 -10.07
CA GLY A 131 -12.78 8.57 -10.70
C GLY A 131 -13.47 7.38 -11.36
N LYS A 132 -14.63 7.64 -11.98
CA LYS A 132 -15.39 6.66 -12.77
C LYS A 132 -14.65 6.18 -14.02
N ASP A 133 -13.62 6.91 -14.45
CA ASP A 133 -12.68 6.54 -15.50
C ASP A 133 -11.66 5.46 -15.10
N TYR A 134 -11.70 4.92 -13.87
CA TYR A 134 -10.73 3.93 -13.37
C TYR A 134 -10.47 2.73 -14.29
N LYS A 135 -11.44 2.35 -15.14
CA LYS A 135 -11.29 1.27 -16.13
C LYS A 135 -10.22 1.56 -17.18
N GLN A 136 -9.83 2.82 -17.34
CA GLN A 136 -8.76 3.27 -18.22
C GLN A 136 -7.38 3.14 -17.55
N LEU A 137 -7.31 2.92 -16.24
CA LEU A 137 -6.04 2.74 -15.53
C LEU A 137 -5.45 1.34 -15.77
N PRO A 138 -4.11 1.18 -15.79
CA PRO A 138 -3.44 -0.05 -16.18
C PRO A 138 -3.95 -1.34 -15.52
N PRO A 139 -4.21 -1.42 -14.20
CA PRO A 139 -4.69 -2.66 -13.59
C PRO A 139 -6.12 -3.08 -14.01
N PHE A 140 -6.85 -2.23 -14.74
CA PHE A 140 -8.24 -2.49 -15.16
C PHE A 140 -8.44 -2.50 -16.68
N ARG A 141 -7.46 -2.02 -17.45
CA ARG A 141 -7.51 -2.08 -18.91
C ARG A 141 -7.60 -3.54 -19.33
N LYS A 142 -8.65 -3.88 -20.08
CA LYS A 142 -8.71 -5.17 -20.78
C LYS A 142 -7.83 -5.06 -22.01
N ASN A 143 -6.87 -5.96 -22.14
CA ASN A 143 -6.15 -6.15 -23.39
C ASN A 143 -7.14 -6.83 -24.35
N ASN A 144 -7.57 -6.10 -25.38
CA ASN A 144 -8.28 -6.66 -26.52
C ASN A 144 -7.26 -7.22 -27.52
#